data_AF-A0A7K0K241-F1
#
_entry.id   AF-A0A7K0K241-F1
#
_cell.length_a   1.000
_cell.length_b   1.000
_cell.length_c   1.000
_cell.angle_alpha   90.00
_cell.angle_beta   90.00
_cell.angle_gamma   90.00
#
_symmetry.space_group_name_H-M   'P 1'
#
loop_
_entity.id
_entity.type
_entity.pdbx_description
1 polymer ?
#
loop_
_entity_poly.entity_id
_entity_poly.type
_entity_poly.pdbx_seq_one_letter_code
_entity_poly.pdbx_strand_id
1 'polypeptide(L)'
;MNKEKNETKKTEWQPTLPGLNIEAAGGSAIVQAVETSLASLDEQGLLEAHHSGQIQLILEVARAVGAGLSWGKVSVATTTLVRELRELMATLPAPAVKQAEDPMDALLEAARPE
;
A
#
# COMPACT_ATOMS: atom_id res chain seq x y z
N MET A 1 14.64 30.88 -31.50
CA MET A 1 15.36 30.95 -30.20
C MET A 1 14.46 31.72 -29.24
N ASN A 2 14.08 31.27 -28.05
CA ASN A 2 14.46 30.10 -27.25
C ASN A 2 13.29 29.71 -26.34
N LYS A 3 13.16 28.41 -26.10
CA LYS A 3 12.31 27.79 -25.07
C LYS A 3 12.91 28.12 -23.70
N GLU A 4 12.21 28.91 -22.88
CA GLU A 4 12.55 29.01 -21.47
C GLU A 4 12.04 27.78 -20.72
N LYS A 5 12.95 27.24 -19.93
CA LYS A 5 12.96 25.90 -19.39
C LYS A 5 12.12 25.90 -18.11
N ASN A 6 11.15 24.99 -18.04
CA ASN A 6 10.41 24.68 -16.83
C ASN A 6 11.39 24.11 -15.80
N GLU A 7 11.72 24.91 -14.78
CA GLU A 7 12.66 24.53 -13.73
C GLU A 7 12.10 23.41 -12.85
N THR A 8 12.97 22.44 -12.62
CA THR A 8 12.82 21.20 -11.89
C THR A 8 12.58 21.40 -10.39
N LYS A 9 11.57 20.67 -9.89
CA LYS A 9 11.53 19.90 -8.63
C LYS A 9 12.16 20.54 -7.37
N LYS A 10 11.30 21.08 -6.50
CA LYS A 10 11.46 20.90 -5.05
C LYS A 10 10.51 19.79 -4.62
N THR A 11 11.03 18.56 -4.55
CA THR A 11 10.34 17.46 -3.88
C THR A 11 10.40 17.76 -2.40
N GLU A 12 9.31 18.26 -1.86
CA GLU A 12 9.13 18.48 -0.43
C GLU A 12 9.33 17.15 0.30
N TRP A 13 10.10 17.24 1.37
CA TRP A 13 10.52 16.17 2.25
C TRP A 13 9.32 15.31 2.69
N GLN A 14 9.31 14.02 2.30
CA GLN A 14 8.38 13.03 2.83
C GLN A 14 9.08 12.27 3.95
N PRO A 15 8.52 12.21 5.17
CA PRO A 15 9.05 11.36 6.23
C PRO A 15 8.89 9.90 5.81
N THR A 16 9.96 9.28 5.32
CA THR A 16 10.01 7.84 5.10
C THR A 16 9.97 7.13 6.45
N LEU A 17 9.06 6.16 6.60
CA LEU A 17 9.07 5.25 7.74
C LEU A 17 10.45 4.57 7.84
N PRO A 18 11.03 4.41 9.05
CA PRO A 18 12.31 3.76 9.22
C PRO A 18 12.25 2.33 8.64
N GLY A 19 13.09 2.04 7.65
CA GLY A 19 13.13 0.76 6.92
C GLY A 19 12.44 0.77 5.54
N LEU A 20 11.75 1.84 5.15
CA LEU A 20 11.06 1.94 3.86
C LEU A 20 11.91 2.72 2.85
N ASN A 21 12.66 2.01 2.00
CA ASN A 21 13.37 2.62 0.87
C ASN A 21 12.39 2.80 -0.31
N ILE A 22 11.89 4.02 -0.51
CA ILE A 22 10.98 4.34 -1.62
C ILE A 22 11.83 4.68 -2.84
N GLU A 23 12.31 3.67 -3.56
CA GLU A 23 12.77 3.87 -4.93
C GLU A 23 11.56 4.33 -5.78
N ALA A 24 11.80 5.23 -6.75
CA ALA A 24 10.73 5.87 -7.53
C ALA A 24 9.73 4.82 -8.05
N ALA A 25 8.53 4.81 -7.44
CA ALA A 25 7.50 3.83 -7.69
C ALA A 25 6.99 3.95 -9.13
N GLY A 26 7.57 3.17 -10.04
CA GLY A 26 7.03 2.94 -11.38
C GLY A 26 5.76 2.10 -11.30
N GLY A 27 5.07 1.92 -12.43
CA GLY A 27 3.84 1.13 -12.49
C GLY A 27 3.94 -0.29 -11.93
N SER A 28 5.14 -0.88 -11.96
CA SER A 28 5.44 -2.19 -11.37
C SER A 28 5.41 -2.21 -9.83
N ALA A 29 5.71 -1.08 -9.17
CA ALA A 29 5.80 -1.01 -7.72
C ALA A 29 4.44 -1.17 -7.04
N ILE A 30 3.36 -0.70 -7.67
CA ILE A 30 2.00 -0.84 -7.13
C ILE A 30 1.55 -2.30 -7.17
N VAL A 31 1.82 -2.99 -8.28
CA VAL A 31 1.49 -4.41 -8.42
C VAL A 31 2.26 -5.22 -7.37
N GLN A 32 3.57 -4.97 -7.23
CA GLN A 32 4.40 -5.64 -6.22
C GLN A 32 3.92 -5.38 -4.79
N ALA A 33 3.50 -4.16 -4.46
CA ALA A 33 2.97 -3.83 -3.13
C ALA A 33 1.66 -4.56 -2.83
N VAL A 34 0.78 -4.67 -3.82
CA VAL A 34 -0.48 -5.42 -3.72
C VAL A 34 -0.20 -6.92 -3.57
N GLU A 35 0.68 -7.48 -4.40
CA GLU A 35 1.10 -8.89 -4.31
C GLU A 35 1.72 -9.20 -2.94
N THR A 36 2.58 -8.32 -2.42
CA THR A 36 3.20 -8.49 -1.10
C THR A 36 2.15 -8.46 0.01
N SER A 37 1.16 -7.58 -0.10
CA SER A 37 0.07 -7.48 0.88
C SER A 37 -0.82 -8.72 0.86
N LEU A 38 -1.15 -9.23 -0.33
CA LEU A 38 -1.92 -10.46 -0.49
C LEU A 38 -1.17 -11.68 0.02
N ALA A 39 0.13 -11.80 -0.27
CA ALA A 39 0.98 -12.86 0.26
C ALA A 39 1.01 -12.84 1.79
N SER A 40 1.13 -11.66 2.40
CA SER A 40 1.09 -11.53 3.86
C SER A 40 -0.26 -11.95 4.46
N LEU A 41 -1.38 -11.70 3.77
CA LEU A 41 -2.70 -12.16 4.20
C LEU A 41 -2.88 -13.68 4.05
N ASP A 42 -2.31 -14.26 3.00
CA ASP A 42 -2.28 -15.71 2.76
C ASP A 42 -1.46 -16.43 3.85
N GLU A 43 -0.28 -15.92 4.17
CA GLU A 43 0.60 -16.42 5.24
C GLU A 43 -0.10 -16.40 6.61
N GLN A 44 -1.00 -15.45 6.82
CA GLN A 44 -1.80 -15.34 8.04
C GLN A 44 -3.06 -16.24 8.02
N GLY A 45 -3.31 -16.95 6.93
CA GLY A 45 -4.49 -17.81 6.75
C GLY A 45 -5.80 -17.05 6.68
N LEU A 46 -5.77 -15.75 6.35
CA LEU A 46 -6.95 -14.89 6.29
C LEU A 46 -7.67 -14.97 4.94
N LEU A 47 -6.99 -15.47 3.90
CA LEU A 47 -7.55 -15.62 2.57
C LEU A 47 -8.23 -16.98 2.38
N GLU A 48 -9.55 -16.96 2.41
CA GLU A 48 -10.37 -18.12 2.02
C GLU A 48 -10.59 -18.23 0.50
N ALA A 49 -10.98 -19.41 0.02
CA ALA A 49 -11.24 -19.69 -1.39
C ALA A 49 -12.28 -18.75 -2.04
N HIS A 50 -13.24 -18.25 -1.25
CA HIS A 50 -14.26 -17.30 -1.72
C HIS A 50 -13.69 -15.92 -2.07
N HIS A 51 -12.49 -15.56 -1.58
CA HIS A 51 -11.80 -14.33 -1.92
C HIS A 51 -11.05 -14.39 -3.26
N SER A 52 -10.88 -15.58 -3.86
CA SER A 52 -10.09 -15.78 -5.09
C SER A 52 -10.49 -14.82 -6.23
N GLY A 53 -11.80 -14.66 -6.49
CA GLY A 53 -12.30 -13.74 -7.52
C GLY A 53 -12.00 -12.27 -7.22
N GLN A 54 -12.06 -11.89 -5.94
CA GLN A 54 -11.75 -10.53 -5.49
C GLN A 54 -10.25 -10.24 -5.58
N ILE A 55 -9.41 -11.20 -5.21
CA ILE A 55 -7.95 -11.11 -5.33
C ILE A 55 -7.56 -10.90 -6.79
N GLN A 56 -8.15 -11.66 -7.71
CA GLN A 56 -7.89 -11.52 -9.14
C GLN A 56 -8.31 -10.13 -9.66
N LEU A 57 -9.47 -9.63 -9.23
CA LEU A 57 -9.93 -8.28 -9.58
C LEU A 57 -8.97 -7.20 -9.07
N ILE A 58 -8.51 -7.32 -7.82
CA ILE A 58 -7.55 -6.40 -7.21
C ILE A 58 -6.25 -6.35 -8.02
N LEU A 59 -5.73 -7.51 -8.44
CA LEU A 59 -4.51 -7.59 -9.24
C LEU A 59 -4.68 -6.95 -10.63
N GLU A 60 -5.82 -7.17 -11.29
CA GLU A 60 -6.12 -6.55 -12.59
C GLU A 60 -6.22 -5.02 -12.49
N VAL A 61 -6.90 -4.51 -11.45
CA VAL A 61 -6.98 -3.06 -11.20
C VAL A 61 -5.60 -2.49 -10.87
N ALA A 62 -4.79 -3.18 -10.05
CA ALA A 62 -3.43 -2.76 -9.74
C ALA A 62 -2.54 -2.64 -10.99
N ARG A 63 -2.65 -3.61 -11.93
CA ARG A 63 -1.94 -3.56 -13.22
C ARG A 63 -2.40 -2.39 -14.07
N ALA A 64 -3.72 -2.14 -14.15
CA ALA A 64 -4.27 -1.02 -14.91
C ALA A 64 -3.83 0.33 -14.34
N VAL A 65 -3.82 0.47 -13.01
CA VAL A 65 -3.29 1.65 -12.31
C VAL A 65 -1.80 1.83 -12.61
N GLY A 66 -1.01 0.78 -12.49
CA GLY A 66 0.42 0.81 -12.77
C GLY A 66 0.73 1.24 -14.20
N ALA A 67 0.02 0.66 -15.18
CA ALA A 67 0.13 1.05 -16.58
C ALA A 67 -0.25 2.53 -16.78
N GLY A 68 -1.37 2.98 -16.21
CA GLY A 68 -1.83 4.37 -16.33
C GLY A 68 -0.86 5.38 -15.72
N LEU A 69 -0.22 5.06 -14.60
CA LEU A 69 0.76 5.94 -13.94
C LEU A 69 2.11 5.95 -14.67
N SER A 70 2.49 4.85 -15.32
CA SER A 70 3.75 4.76 -16.08
C SER A 70 3.81 5.72 -17.28
N TRP A 71 2.66 6.18 -17.79
CA TRP A 71 2.57 7.10 -18.93
C TRP A 71 2.84 8.57 -18.56
N GLY A 72 3.09 8.86 -17.28
CA GLY A 72 3.47 10.20 -16.80
C GLY A 72 2.36 11.25 -16.88
N LYS A 73 1.14 10.85 -17.26
CA LYS A 73 -0.05 11.70 -17.29
C LYS A 73 -1.15 11.03 -16.48
N VAL A 74 -1.40 11.56 -15.29
CA VAL A 74 -2.51 11.10 -14.45
C VAL A 74 -3.81 11.53 -15.11
N SER A 75 -4.59 10.57 -15.59
CA SER A 75 -5.92 10.82 -16.16
C SER A 75 -7.00 10.67 -15.09
N VAL A 76 -8.19 11.22 -15.35
CA VAL A 76 -9.37 11.01 -14.49
C VAL A 76 -9.66 9.51 -14.33
N ALA A 77 -9.54 8.74 -15.41
CA ALA A 77 -9.69 7.28 -15.36
C ALA A 77 -8.66 6.63 -14.41
N THR A 78 -7.39 7.05 -14.47
CA THR A 78 -6.34 6.56 -13.56
C THR A 78 -6.68 6.88 -12.10
N THR A 79 -7.19 8.07 -11.81
CA THR A 79 -7.58 8.45 -10.44
C THR A 79 -8.79 7.66 -9.93
N THR A 80 -9.76 7.36 -10.79
CA THR A 80 -10.89 6.51 -10.44
C THR A 80 -10.43 5.10 -10.11
N LEU A 81 -9.54 4.52 -10.93
CA LEU A 81 -8.98 3.19 -10.69
C LEU A 81 -8.15 3.13 -9.39
N VAL A 82 -7.40 4.17 -9.06
CA VAL A 82 -6.68 4.26 -7.77
C VAL A 82 -7.66 4.24 -6.60
N ARG A 83 -8.79 4.96 -6.72
CA ARG A 83 -9.83 4.98 -5.70
C ARG A 83 -10.48 3.60 -5.56
N GLU A 84 -10.87 2.97 -6.67
CA GLU A 84 -11.45 1.63 -6.69
C GLU A 84 -10.49 0.60 -6.08
N LEU A 85 -9.19 0.66 -6.42
CA LEU A 85 -8.17 -0.21 -5.84
C LEU A 85 -8.12 -0.04 -4.31
N ARG A 86 -8.14 1.19 -3.81
CA ARG A 86 -8.15 1.48 -2.37
C ARG A 86 -9.41 0.93 -1.70
N GLU A 87 -10.57 1.08 -2.33
CA GLU A 87 -11.84 0.56 -1.81
C GLU A 87 -11.83 -0.97 -1.77
N LEU A 88 -11.35 -1.64 -2.84
CA LEU A 88 -11.22 -3.09 -2.88
C LEU A 88 -10.24 -3.62 -1.83
N MET A 89 -9.08 -2.98 -1.67
CA MET A 89 -8.10 -3.34 -0.63
C MET A 89 -8.68 -3.16 0.79
N ALA A 90 -9.54 -2.17 1.02
CA ALA A 90 -10.19 -1.95 2.31
C ALA A 90 -11.25 -3.01 2.67
N THR A 91 -11.73 -3.76 1.68
CA THR A 91 -12.67 -4.88 1.90
C THR A 91 -11.97 -6.20 2.20
N LEU A 92 -10.65 -6.29 2.05
CA LEU A 92 -9.90 -7.47 2.45
C LEU A 92 -9.88 -7.62 3.98
N PRO A 93 -9.77 -8.86 4.50
CA PRO A 93 -9.62 -9.08 5.92
C PRO A 93 -8.37 -8.34 6.40
N ALA A 94 -8.54 -7.50 7.43
CA ALA A 94 -7.42 -6.81 8.04
C ALA A 94 -6.61 -7.82 8.88
N PRO A 95 -5.27 -7.80 8.82
CA PRO A 95 -4.48 -8.53 9.78
C PRO A 95 -4.91 -8.05 11.17
N ALA A 96 -5.19 -8.99 12.07
CA ALA A 96 -5.39 -8.64 13.46
C ALA A 96 -4.09 -7.96 13.90
N VAL A 97 -4.14 -6.64 14.08
CA VAL A 97 -3.06 -5.91 14.74
C VAL A 97 -3.03 -6.55 16.10
N LYS A 98 -2.09 -7.48 16.33
CA LYS A 98 -1.70 -7.85 17.67
C LYS A 98 -1.32 -6.52 18.28
N GLN A 99 -2.22 -5.97 19.10
CA GLN A 99 -1.89 -4.85 19.96
C GLN A 99 -0.60 -5.30 20.62
N ALA A 100 0.51 -4.68 20.24
CA ALA A 100 1.74 -4.86 20.97
C ALA A 100 1.32 -4.58 22.41
N GLU A 101 1.43 -5.58 23.27
CA GLU A 101 1.12 -5.44 24.69
C GLU A 101 1.76 -4.12 25.11
N ASP A 102 0.92 -3.18 25.56
CA ASP A 102 1.39 -1.84 25.86
C ASP A 102 2.59 -2.04 26.79
N PRO A 103 3.79 -1.55 26.46
CA PRO A 103 4.94 -1.72 27.36
C PRO A 103 4.63 -1.17 28.75
N MET A 104 3.62 -0.29 28.88
CA MET A 104 3.04 0.14 30.14
C MET A 104 2.27 -0.97 30.87
N ASP A 105 1.47 -1.80 30.20
CA ASP A 105 0.77 -2.94 30.81
C ASP A 105 1.75 -3.99 31.34
N ALA A 106 2.82 -4.29 30.60
CA ALA A 106 3.88 -5.21 31.05
C ALA A 106 4.62 -4.66 32.29
N LEU A 107 4.81 -3.34 32.37
CA LEU A 107 5.39 -2.66 33.54
C LEU A 107 4.46 -2.66 34.75
N LEU A 108 3.15 -2.47 34.53
CA LEU A 108 2.14 -2.44 35.60
C LEU A 108 1.92 -3.83 36.21
N GLU A 109 1.94 -4.89 35.39
CA GLU A 109 1.85 -6.28 35.86
C GLU A 109 3.08 -6.65 36.71
N ALA A 110 4.29 -6.25 36.29
CA ALA A 110 5.53 -6.48 37.04
C ALA A 110 5.63 -5.68 38.36
N ALA A 111 4.87 -4.60 38.49
CA ALA A 111 4.85 -3.73 39.67
C ALA A 111 3.73 -4.06 40.66
N ARG A 112 2.88 -5.07 40.39
CA ARG A 112 1.84 -5.52 41.34
C ARG A 112 2.48 -6.42 42.42
N PRO A 113 2.58 -5.98 43.68
CA PRO A 113 2.98 -6.88 44.77
C PRO A 113 1.86 -7.88 45.07
N GLU A 114 2.22 -9.13 45.36
CA GLU A 114 1.30 -10.18 45.87
C GLU A 114 0.71 -9.84 47.25
#